data_AF-A0A7G9R1T3-F1
#
_entry.id   AF-A0A7G9R1T3-F1
#
_cell.length_a   1.000
_cell.length_b   1.000
_cell.length_c   1.000
_cell.angle_alpha   90.00
_cell.angle_beta   90.00
_cell.angle_gamma   90.00
#
_symmetry.space_group_name_H-M   'P 1'
#
loop_
_entity.id
_entity.type
_entity.pdbx_description
1 polymer ?
#
loop_
_entity_poly.entity_id
_entity_poly.type
_entity_poly.pdbx_seq_one_letter_code
_entity_poly.pdbx_strand_id
1 'polypeptide(L)'
;MEFAHELVEVVAALSDANDALIEATTSGDATEVSRLLQHVAVLERRRNQLVHPKRDRTPVPSPYESSTPLRDQVIRALQLTGRPSSARLVSDATKARWAERVDTAKLSSLRRDEARSWRKSQELPGRQERDVYIVPALTYDRFTPVRGTVALSTWPTSLRLIAPLSPRVDMLHSAIALAGEATSVANTNYEAPMLRLVARLGSTIPGVKPFGADPSTVTDAARAELEEIEETDELERSHASERAHAQLDRESLLFGTAIRTLTSRAAGGSR
;
A
#
# COMPACT_ATOMS: atom_id res chain seq x y z
N MET A 1 34.23 -8.34 22.88
CA MET A 1 35.22 -9.36 22.48
C MET A 1 34.56 -10.69 22.15
N GLU A 2 33.50 -11.08 22.88
CA GLU A 2 32.74 -12.33 22.66
C GLU A 2 32.12 -12.47 21.25
N PHE A 3 31.44 -11.44 20.72
CA PHE A 3 30.87 -11.46 19.36
C PHE A 3 31.88 -11.63 18.22
N ALA A 4 33.11 -11.11 18.40
CA ALA A 4 34.15 -11.22 17.39
C ALA A 4 34.71 -12.65 17.35
N HIS A 5 34.80 -13.32 18.49
CA HIS A 5 35.20 -14.71 18.59
C HIS A 5 34.13 -15.63 17.98
N GLU A 6 32.86 -15.43 18.32
CA GLU A 6 31.74 -16.20 17.77
C GLU A 6 31.61 -16.05 16.24
N LEU A 7 31.89 -14.86 15.69
CA LEU A 7 31.90 -14.65 14.25
C LEU A 7 33.03 -15.42 13.56
N VAL A 8 34.23 -15.46 14.16
CA VAL A 8 35.36 -16.22 13.62
C VAL A 8 35.05 -17.71 13.62
N GLU A 9 34.45 -18.24 14.68
CA GLU A 9 34.02 -19.64 14.76
C GLU A 9 32.97 -20.00 13.70
N VAL A 10 31.95 -19.16 13.52
CA VAL A 10 30.89 -19.41 12.52
C VAL A 10 31.43 -19.32 11.09
N VAL A 11 32.39 -18.44 10.81
CA VAL A 11 33.02 -18.35 9.49
C VAL A 11 33.91 -19.56 9.21
N ALA A 12 34.66 -20.06 10.21
CA ALA A 12 35.44 -21.28 10.08
C ALA A 12 34.54 -22.50 9.80
N ALA A 13 33.49 -22.69 10.60
CA ALA A 13 32.53 -23.78 10.42
C ALA A 13 31.81 -23.73 9.06
N LEU A 14 31.59 -22.53 8.51
CA LEU A 14 30.98 -22.35 7.19
C LEU A 14 31.95 -22.71 6.06
N SER A 15 33.26 -22.47 6.23
CA SER A 15 34.28 -22.95 5.29
C SER A 15 34.29 -24.48 5.27
N ASP A 16 34.39 -25.11 6.45
CA ASP A 16 34.44 -26.57 6.58
C ASP A 16 33.19 -27.25 5.99
N ALA A 17 32.01 -26.67 6.22
CA ALA A 17 30.75 -27.17 5.67
C ALA A 17 30.66 -27.05 4.14
N ASN A 18 31.26 -26.01 3.55
CA ASN A 18 31.31 -25.85 2.10
C ASN A 18 32.33 -26.79 1.46
N ASP A 19 33.47 -27.02 2.11
CA ASP A 19 34.47 -27.99 1.62
C ASP A 19 33.87 -29.41 1.62
N ALA A 20 33.20 -29.80 2.70
CA ALA A 20 32.47 -31.07 2.78
C ALA A 20 31.34 -31.18 1.73
N LEU A 21 30.66 -30.07 1.41
CA LEU A 21 29.63 -30.04 0.36
C LEU A 21 30.23 -30.29 -1.03
N ILE A 22 31.41 -29.72 -1.31
CA ILE A 22 32.13 -29.93 -2.58
C ILE A 22 32.55 -31.41 -2.70
N GLU A 23 33.05 -32.01 -1.63
CA GLU A 23 33.40 -33.44 -1.60
C GLU A 23 32.18 -34.36 -1.77
N ALA A 24 31.07 -34.07 -1.09
CA ALA A 24 29.83 -34.84 -1.20
C ALA A 24 29.21 -34.73 -2.61
N THR A 25 29.32 -33.56 -3.23
CA THR A 25 28.86 -33.33 -4.62
C THR A 25 29.70 -34.14 -5.62
N THR A 26 31.01 -34.24 -5.37
CA THR A 26 31.93 -35.04 -6.20
C THR A 26 31.70 -36.55 -6.02
N SER A 27 31.23 -36.96 -4.83
CA SER A 27 30.95 -38.36 -4.48
C SER A 27 29.55 -38.83 -4.91
N GLY A 28 28.68 -37.91 -5.35
CA GLY A 28 27.36 -38.22 -5.91
C GLY A 28 26.26 -38.57 -4.89
N ASP A 29 26.48 -38.36 -3.59
CA ASP A 29 25.47 -38.65 -2.56
C ASP A 29 24.48 -37.49 -2.41
N ALA A 30 23.33 -37.61 -3.08
CA ALA A 30 22.29 -36.60 -3.10
C ALA A 30 21.66 -36.32 -1.71
N THR A 31 21.68 -37.30 -0.80
CA THR A 31 21.11 -37.15 0.54
C THR A 31 22.03 -36.33 1.43
N GLU A 32 23.33 -36.59 1.33
CA GLU A 32 24.36 -35.87 2.08
C GLU A 32 24.53 -34.43 1.58
N VAL A 33 24.47 -34.22 0.26
CA VAL A 33 24.45 -32.86 -0.34
C VAL A 33 23.27 -32.04 0.18
N SER A 34 22.07 -32.63 0.26
CA SER A 34 20.88 -31.92 0.78
C SER A 34 21.01 -31.56 2.26
N ARG A 35 21.61 -32.45 3.07
CA ARG A 35 21.89 -32.21 4.48
C ARG A 35 22.90 -31.08 4.68
N LEU A 36 23.98 -31.08 3.90
CA LEU A 36 25.04 -30.06 3.96
C LEU A 36 24.55 -28.70 3.49
N LEU A 37 23.71 -28.62 2.44
CA LEU A 37 23.07 -27.37 2.01
C LEU A 37 22.19 -26.75 3.11
N GLN A 38 21.42 -27.57 3.83
CA GLN A 38 20.64 -27.09 4.98
C GLN A 38 21.55 -26.60 6.11
N HIS A 39 22.66 -27.28 6.36
CA HIS A 39 23.63 -26.89 7.37
C HIS A 39 24.31 -25.56 7.04
N VAL A 40 24.76 -25.38 5.79
CA VAL A 40 25.32 -24.11 5.28
C VAL A 40 24.30 -22.98 5.43
N ALA A 41 23.03 -23.20 5.06
CA ALA A 41 21.99 -22.18 5.19
C ALA A 41 21.74 -21.75 6.65
N VAL A 42 21.91 -22.65 7.62
CA VAL A 42 21.81 -22.33 9.06
C VAL A 42 23.01 -21.50 9.52
N LEU A 43 24.22 -21.89 9.12
CA LEU A 43 25.45 -21.15 9.44
C LEU A 43 25.47 -19.75 8.80
N GLU A 44 25.00 -19.61 7.56
CA GLU A 44 24.85 -18.33 6.89
C GLU A 44 23.89 -17.39 7.62
N ARG A 45 22.73 -17.91 8.08
CA ARG A 45 21.79 -17.12 8.88
C ARG A 45 22.43 -16.67 10.19
N ARG A 46 23.19 -17.53 10.86
CA ARG A 46 23.88 -17.20 12.11
C ARG A 46 24.98 -16.16 11.89
N ARG A 47 25.79 -16.31 10.84
CA ARG A 47 26.77 -15.30 10.42
C ARG A 47 26.09 -13.96 10.14
N ASN A 48 24.99 -13.96 9.39
CA ASN A 48 24.25 -12.74 9.08
C ASN A 48 23.69 -12.06 10.33
N GLN A 49 23.29 -12.83 11.35
CA GLN A 49 22.89 -12.30 12.65
C GLN A 49 24.06 -11.73 13.48
N LEU A 50 25.27 -12.28 13.36
CA LEU A 50 26.46 -11.79 14.06
C LEU A 50 27.13 -10.60 13.36
N VAL A 51 27.06 -10.54 12.03
CA VAL A 51 27.53 -9.41 11.19
C VAL A 51 26.55 -8.25 11.25
N HIS A 52 25.25 -8.56 11.27
CA HIS A 52 24.17 -7.62 11.51
C HIS A 52 23.48 -7.97 12.82
N PRO A 53 24.17 -7.78 13.98
CA PRO A 53 23.45 -7.87 15.25
C PRO A 53 22.26 -6.93 15.14
N LYS A 54 21.13 -7.27 15.79
CA LYS A 54 20.02 -6.33 16.03
C LYS A 54 20.53 -5.14 16.84
N ARG A 55 21.42 -4.33 16.26
CA ARG A 55 21.40 -2.90 16.43
C ARG A 55 20.01 -2.54 16.01
N ASP A 56 19.30 -1.88 16.91
CA ASP A 56 18.29 -0.92 16.50
C ASP A 56 18.78 -0.34 15.19
N ARG A 57 18.03 -0.60 14.11
CA ARG A 57 18.14 0.25 12.94
C ARG A 57 17.66 1.60 13.46
N THR A 58 18.53 2.33 14.17
CA THR A 58 18.55 3.77 14.08
C THR A 58 18.54 3.97 12.58
N PRO A 59 17.41 4.42 12.00
CA PRO A 59 17.42 4.73 10.59
C PRO A 59 18.58 5.70 10.49
N VAL A 60 19.58 5.40 9.66
CA VAL A 60 20.35 6.51 9.11
C VAL A 60 19.25 7.38 8.52
N PRO A 61 18.96 8.57 9.08
CA PRO A 61 17.84 9.36 8.59
C PRO A 61 18.14 9.53 7.12
N SER A 62 17.26 8.97 6.29
CA SER A 62 17.36 9.27 4.88
C SER A 62 17.34 10.79 4.81
N PRO A 63 18.16 11.44 3.98
CA PRO A 63 17.98 12.86 3.70
C PRO A 63 16.57 13.19 3.14
N TYR A 64 15.72 12.17 2.94
CA TYR A 64 14.30 12.20 2.60
C TYR A 64 13.37 11.74 3.73
N GLU A 65 13.76 11.86 5.00
CA GLU A 65 12.76 11.92 6.08
C GLU A 65 12.02 13.24 5.93
N SER A 66 10.89 13.18 5.23
CA SER A 66 9.94 14.27 5.09
C SER A 66 9.65 14.89 6.46
N SER A 67 9.87 16.20 6.61
CA SER A 67 9.39 16.96 7.77
C SER A 67 7.87 16.92 7.90
N THR A 68 7.17 16.61 6.80
CA THR A 68 5.73 16.39 6.78
C THR A 68 5.34 15.13 7.56
N PRO A 69 4.38 15.20 8.51
CA PRO A 69 3.76 14.02 9.09
C PRO A 69 3.17 13.06 8.04
N LEU A 70 3.29 11.75 8.27
CA LEU A 70 2.76 10.71 7.37
C LEU A 70 1.29 10.94 6.97
N ARG A 71 0.47 11.39 7.92
CA ARG A 71 -0.94 11.70 7.69
C ARG A 71 -1.11 12.76 6.59
N ASP A 72 -0.36 13.85 6.68
CA ASP A 72 -0.55 14.98 5.77
C ASP A 72 0.02 14.65 4.38
N GLN A 73 1.06 13.81 4.30
CA GLN A 73 1.53 13.25 3.02
C GLN A 73 0.42 12.46 2.31
N VAL A 74 -0.28 11.59 3.04
CA VAL A 74 -1.38 10.78 2.49
C VAL A 74 -2.56 11.66 2.08
N ILE A 75 -2.90 12.68 2.88
CA ILE A 75 -3.97 13.63 2.52
C ILE A 75 -3.63 14.38 1.23
N ARG A 76 -2.41 14.93 1.11
CA ARG A 76 -1.97 15.62 -0.12
C ARG A 76 -1.97 14.71 -1.33
N ALA A 77 -1.52 13.46 -1.17
CA ALA A 77 -1.54 12.49 -2.26
C ALA A 77 -2.98 12.16 -2.70
N LEU A 78 -3.91 12.00 -1.75
CA LEU A 78 -5.32 11.77 -2.06
C LEU A 78 -6.01 13.00 -2.68
N GLN A 79 -5.65 14.21 -2.25
CA GLN A 79 -6.11 15.44 -2.88
C GLN A 79 -5.59 15.56 -4.32
N LEU A 80 -4.34 15.15 -4.56
CA LEU A 80 -3.74 15.14 -5.89
C LEU A 80 -4.40 14.10 -6.82
N THR A 81 -4.68 12.89 -6.34
CA THR A 81 -5.35 11.87 -7.17
C THR A 81 -6.85 12.13 -7.31
N GLY A 82 -7.46 12.82 -6.35
CA GLY A 82 -8.89 13.15 -6.32
C GLY A 82 -9.82 11.94 -6.16
N ARG A 83 -9.27 10.74 -5.97
CA ARG A 83 -9.99 9.46 -6.00
C ARG A 83 -9.47 8.49 -4.94
N PRO A 84 -10.30 7.52 -4.48
CA PRO A 84 -9.83 6.42 -3.65
C PRO A 84 -8.60 5.76 -4.27
N SER A 85 -7.53 5.66 -3.50
CA SER A 85 -6.22 5.29 -4.03
C SER A 85 -5.62 4.13 -3.24
N SER A 86 -4.96 3.23 -3.96
CA SER A 86 -4.19 2.17 -3.32
C SER A 86 -2.99 2.76 -2.57
N ALA A 87 -2.54 2.05 -1.53
CA ALA A 87 -1.32 2.34 -0.80
C ALA A 87 -0.11 2.57 -1.72
N ARG A 88 -0.03 1.79 -2.80
CA ARG A 88 1.03 1.89 -3.79
C ARG A 88 0.94 3.18 -4.60
N LEU A 89 -0.24 3.53 -5.10
CA LEU A 89 -0.44 4.78 -5.83
C LEU A 89 -0.14 6.01 -4.95
N VAL A 90 -0.59 6.00 -3.69
CA VAL A 90 -0.26 7.06 -2.72
C VAL A 90 1.26 7.20 -2.56
N SER A 91 1.98 6.09 -2.37
CA SER A 91 3.44 6.10 -2.24
C SER A 91 4.13 6.60 -3.51
N ASP A 92 3.68 6.13 -4.68
CA ASP A 92 4.24 6.51 -5.96
C ASP A 92 3.99 7.99 -6.29
N ALA A 93 2.78 8.51 -6.04
CA ALA A 93 2.43 9.92 -6.21
C ALA A 93 3.23 10.81 -5.28
N THR A 94 3.34 10.43 -3.99
CA THR A 94 4.10 11.23 -3.02
C THR A 94 5.58 11.30 -3.39
N LYS A 95 6.15 10.17 -3.82
CA LYS A 95 7.53 10.06 -4.27
C LYS A 95 7.78 10.84 -5.55
N ALA A 96 6.87 10.79 -6.52
CA ALA A 96 7.04 11.48 -7.78
C ALA A 96 6.95 13.00 -7.59
N ARG A 97 5.98 13.46 -6.78
CA ARG A 97 5.65 14.89 -6.68
C ARG A 97 6.47 15.67 -5.66
N TRP A 98 6.82 15.04 -4.53
CA TRP A 98 7.51 15.71 -3.41
C TRP A 98 8.82 15.02 -3.02
N ALA A 99 9.22 13.94 -3.71
CA ALA A 99 10.37 13.12 -3.34
C ALA A 99 10.27 12.49 -1.93
N GLU A 100 9.09 12.47 -1.33
CA GLU A 100 8.85 11.86 -0.01
C GLU A 100 8.45 10.38 -0.18
N ARG A 101 8.89 9.50 0.75
CA ARG A 101 8.54 8.07 0.70
C ARG A 101 7.52 7.72 1.77
N VAL A 102 6.32 7.38 1.34
CA VAL A 102 5.29 6.79 2.20
C VAL A 102 5.55 5.29 2.32
N ASP A 103 5.82 4.83 3.54
CA ASP A 103 5.86 3.40 3.86
C ASP A 103 4.43 2.83 3.87
N THR A 104 4.12 2.01 2.87
CA THR A 104 2.80 1.40 2.69
C THR A 104 2.38 0.52 3.86
N ALA A 105 3.33 -0.06 4.62
CA ALA A 105 3.01 -0.86 5.80
C ALA A 105 2.42 -0.01 6.93
N LYS A 106 2.83 1.26 7.03
CA LYS A 106 2.35 2.19 8.07
C LYS A 106 0.91 2.67 7.83
N LEU A 107 0.39 2.58 6.60
CA LEU A 107 -0.98 3.01 6.28
C LEU A 107 -2.05 2.21 7.03
N SER A 108 -1.80 0.92 7.30
CA SER A 108 -2.72 0.12 8.11
C SER A 108 -2.78 0.59 9.57
N SER A 109 -1.63 1.02 10.13
CA SER A 109 -1.61 1.63 11.46
C SER A 109 -2.32 2.97 11.47
N LEU A 110 -1.99 3.84 10.50
CA LEU A 110 -2.61 5.15 10.34
C LEU A 110 -4.14 5.06 10.30
N ARG A 111 -4.70 4.13 9.51
CA ARG A 111 -6.15 3.89 9.45
C ARG A 111 -6.77 3.53 10.82
N ARG A 112 -6.09 2.68 11.61
CA ARG A 112 -6.56 2.33 12.95
C ARG A 112 -6.47 3.53 13.89
N ASP A 113 -5.44 4.36 13.75
CA ASP A 113 -5.25 5.57 14.54
C ASP A 113 -6.30 6.63 14.22
N GLU A 114 -6.69 6.76 12.95
CA GLU A 114 -7.80 7.61 12.52
C GLU A 114 -9.13 7.15 13.13
N ALA A 115 -9.46 5.85 13.03
CA ALA A 115 -10.68 5.30 13.63
C ALA A 115 -10.72 5.49 15.16
N ARG A 116 -9.59 5.23 15.84
CA ARG A 116 -9.47 5.46 17.29
C ARG A 116 -9.63 6.92 17.65
N SER A 117 -9.05 7.83 16.87
CA SER A 117 -9.17 9.26 17.14
C SER A 117 -10.59 9.78 16.89
N TRP A 118 -11.27 9.27 15.87
CA TRP A 118 -12.67 9.59 15.61
C TRP A 118 -13.56 9.12 16.76
N ARG A 119 -13.44 7.86 17.20
CA ARG A 119 -14.19 7.36 18.36
C ARG A 119 -13.95 8.20 19.61
N LYS A 120 -12.69 8.51 19.91
CA LYS A 120 -12.34 9.36 21.04
C LYS A 120 -12.95 10.76 20.96
N SER A 121 -13.11 11.35 19.78
CA SER A 121 -13.77 12.66 19.65
C SER A 121 -15.30 12.57 19.81
N GLN A 122 -15.90 11.40 19.53
CA GLN A 122 -17.32 11.17 19.82
C GLN A 122 -17.57 10.86 21.31
N GLU A 123 -16.64 10.14 21.97
CA GLU A 123 -16.78 9.70 23.37
C GLU A 123 -16.50 10.81 24.40
N LEU A 124 -15.53 11.69 24.15
CA LEU A 124 -15.05 12.67 25.12
C LEU A 124 -15.68 14.05 24.89
N PRO A 125 -16.50 14.57 25.81
CA PRO A 125 -17.03 15.92 25.73
C PRO A 125 -15.90 16.95 25.66
N GLY A 126 -15.98 17.87 24.69
CA GLY A 126 -14.99 18.94 24.49
C GLY A 126 -13.77 18.56 23.64
N ARG A 127 -13.65 17.31 23.18
CA ARG A 127 -12.61 16.93 22.21
C ARG A 127 -13.07 17.29 20.80
N GLN A 128 -12.32 18.16 20.13
CA GLN A 128 -12.62 18.56 18.75
C GLN A 128 -12.42 17.38 17.77
N GLU A 129 -13.43 17.14 16.93
CA GLU A 129 -13.34 16.25 15.77
C GLU A 129 -12.36 16.83 14.74
N ARG A 130 -11.58 15.98 14.06
CA ARG A 130 -10.70 16.46 12.98
C ARG A 130 -11.52 16.85 11.76
N ASP A 131 -11.07 17.88 11.04
CA ASP A 131 -11.73 18.32 9.81
C ASP A 131 -11.76 17.23 8.72
N VAL A 132 -10.71 16.40 8.68
CA VAL A 132 -10.55 15.31 7.71
C VAL A 132 -9.97 14.08 8.38
N TYR A 133 -10.52 12.91 8.06
CA TYR A 133 -9.98 11.60 8.43
C TYR A 133 -9.56 10.84 7.17
N ILE A 134 -8.47 10.07 7.29
CA ILE A 134 -8.11 9.06 6.28
C ILE A 134 -8.90 7.79 6.59
N VAL A 135 -9.83 7.49 5.71
CA VAL A 135 -10.78 6.38 5.83
C VAL A 135 -10.45 5.29 4.81
N PRO A 136 -10.89 4.03 5.00
CA PRO A 136 -10.83 3.07 3.91
C PRO A 136 -11.85 3.42 2.83
N ALA A 137 -11.59 2.99 1.61
CA ALA A 137 -12.70 2.76 0.68
C ALA A 137 -13.47 1.51 1.11
N LEU A 138 -14.77 1.47 0.83
CA LEU A 138 -15.67 0.39 1.27
C LEU A 138 -16.17 -0.40 0.06
N THR A 139 -16.40 -1.71 0.21
CA THR A 139 -17.05 -2.49 -0.85
C THR A 139 -18.51 -2.05 -0.99
N TYR A 140 -19.01 -1.95 -2.22
CA TYR A 140 -20.39 -1.51 -2.51
C TYR A 140 -21.48 -2.46 -1.99
N ASP A 141 -21.15 -3.74 -1.77
CA ASP A 141 -22.08 -4.82 -1.45
C ASP A 141 -22.24 -5.06 0.06
N ARG A 142 -21.12 -5.14 0.78
CA ARG A 142 -21.04 -5.49 2.21
C ARG A 142 -20.59 -4.34 3.09
N PHE A 143 -20.20 -3.21 2.47
CA PHE A 143 -19.66 -2.04 3.17
C PHE A 143 -18.43 -2.39 4.04
N THR A 144 -17.65 -3.36 3.58
CA THR A 144 -16.43 -3.81 4.28
C THR A 144 -15.23 -3.04 3.75
N PRO A 145 -14.21 -2.74 4.58
CA PRO A 145 -13.02 -2.03 4.12
C PRO A 145 -12.27 -2.77 3.01
N VAL A 146 -12.04 -2.08 1.88
CA VAL A 146 -11.19 -2.58 0.81
C VAL A 146 -9.73 -2.54 1.27
N ARG A 147 -9.07 -3.69 1.22
CA ARG A 147 -7.71 -3.82 1.73
C ARG A 147 -6.75 -2.95 0.93
N GLY A 148 -6.04 -2.08 1.62
CA GLY A 148 -4.97 -1.27 1.03
C GLY A 148 -5.45 -0.07 0.23
N THR A 149 -6.76 0.21 0.20
CA THR A 149 -7.31 1.42 -0.43
C THR A 149 -7.71 2.43 0.63
N VAL A 150 -7.32 3.68 0.43
CA VAL A 150 -7.58 4.80 1.33
C VAL A 150 -8.32 5.92 0.59
N ALA A 151 -9.12 6.68 1.34
CA ALA A 151 -9.92 7.78 0.86
C ALA A 151 -10.02 8.88 1.94
N LEU A 152 -10.60 10.03 1.59
CA LEU A 152 -10.83 11.13 2.54
C LEU A 152 -12.27 11.12 3.04
N SER A 153 -12.48 11.30 4.34
CA SER A 153 -13.83 11.34 4.95
C SER A 153 -14.73 12.45 4.41
N THR A 154 -14.14 13.49 3.83
CA THR A 154 -14.86 14.63 3.22
C THR A 154 -15.43 14.30 1.85
N TRP A 155 -15.01 13.21 1.22
CA TRP A 155 -15.60 12.78 -0.04
C TRP A 155 -16.99 12.17 0.17
N PRO A 156 -17.90 12.35 -0.81
CA PRO A 156 -19.22 11.70 -0.79
C PRO A 156 -19.12 10.19 -0.52
N THR A 157 -20.16 9.61 0.08
CA THR A 157 -20.17 8.16 0.35
C THR A 157 -20.12 7.35 -0.95
N SER A 158 -20.82 7.77 -2.01
CA SER A 158 -20.69 7.20 -3.35
C SER A 158 -19.21 7.20 -3.78
N LEU A 159 -18.55 8.34 -3.62
CA LEU A 159 -17.10 8.62 -3.63
C LEU A 159 -16.20 7.52 -3.03
N ARG A 160 -16.64 6.92 -1.94
CA ARG A 160 -15.82 6.00 -1.13
C ARG A 160 -16.22 4.54 -1.29
N LEU A 161 -17.35 4.27 -1.92
CA LEU A 161 -17.80 2.93 -2.25
C LEU A 161 -17.15 2.46 -3.56
N ILE A 162 -16.63 1.24 -3.54
CA ILE A 162 -15.97 0.59 -4.67
C ILE A 162 -16.92 -0.46 -5.24
N ALA A 163 -17.55 -0.11 -6.35
CA ALA A 163 -18.32 -0.99 -7.22
C ALA A 163 -17.39 -1.73 -8.20
N PRO A 164 -17.88 -2.71 -8.98
CA PRO A 164 -17.10 -3.46 -9.95
C PRO A 164 -16.27 -2.62 -10.93
N LEU A 165 -16.82 -1.51 -11.45
CA LEU A 165 -16.12 -0.63 -12.40
C LEU A 165 -15.27 0.45 -11.72
N SER A 166 -15.52 0.75 -10.44
CA SER A 166 -14.87 1.86 -9.73
C SER A 166 -13.34 1.79 -9.73
N PRO A 167 -12.67 0.63 -9.57
CA PRO A 167 -11.21 0.56 -9.65
C PRO A 167 -10.66 1.09 -10.98
N ARG A 168 -11.38 0.86 -12.09
CA ARG A 168 -10.95 1.35 -13.40
C ARG A 168 -11.25 2.84 -13.54
N VAL A 169 -12.46 3.27 -13.20
CA VAL A 169 -12.87 4.69 -13.23
C VAL A 169 -11.95 5.56 -12.35
N ASP A 170 -11.73 5.15 -11.10
CA ASP A 170 -10.89 5.88 -10.15
C ASP A 170 -9.42 5.93 -10.62
N MET A 171 -8.92 4.88 -11.28
CA MET A 171 -7.58 4.88 -11.89
C MET A 171 -7.49 5.86 -13.06
N LEU A 172 -8.51 5.91 -13.94
CA LEU A 172 -8.54 6.82 -15.10
C LEU A 172 -8.56 8.28 -14.66
N HIS A 173 -9.43 8.62 -13.69
CA HIS A 173 -9.46 9.94 -13.08
C HIS A 173 -8.14 10.31 -12.38
N SER A 174 -7.54 9.37 -11.65
CA SER A 174 -6.21 9.57 -11.06
C SER A 174 -5.14 9.82 -12.11
N ALA A 175 -5.19 9.11 -13.25
CA ALA A 175 -4.24 9.29 -14.35
C ALA A 175 -4.38 10.68 -14.98
N ILE A 176 -5.61 11.16 -15.20
CA ILE A 176 -5.89 12.51 -15.69
C ILE A 176 -5.34 13.57 -14.72
N ALA A 177 -5.63 13.43 -13.41
CA ALA A 177 -5.17 14.38 -12.40
C ALA A 177 -3.62 14.44 -12.34
N LEU A 178 -2.96 13.28 -12.37
CA LEU A 178 -1.50 13.19 -12.36
C LEU A 178 -0.86 13.70 -13.66
N ALA A 179 -1.52 13.53 -14.81
CA ALA A 179 -1.08 14.10 -16.09
C ALA A 179 -1.17 15.65 -16.07
N GLY A 180 -2.25 16.19 -15.51
CA GLY A 180 -2.39 17.62 -15.27
C GLY A 180 -1.27 18.15 -14.36
N GLU A 181 -0.98 17.45 -13.26
CA GLU A 181 0.09 17.85 -12.35
C GLU A 181 1.48 17.70 -12.97
N ALA A 182 1.71 16.68 -13.81
CA ALA A 182 2.99 16.56 -14.53
C ALA A 182 3.25 17.79 -15.42
N THR A 183 2.19 18.36 -16.00
CA THR A 183 2.26 19.60 -16.78
C THR A 183 2.52 20.82 -15.89
N SER A 184 1.88 20.88 -14.72
CA SER A 184 2.03 22.01 -13.78
C SER A 184 3.45 22.12 -13.20
N VAL A 185 4.15 20.99 -13.06
CA VAL A 185 5.54 20.94 -12.55
C VAL A 185 6.61 20.89 -13.65
N ALA A 186 6.27 21.22 -14.89
CA ALA A 186 7.23 21.29 -15.99
C ALA A 186 8.39 22.25 -15.67
N ASN A 187 9.59 21.93 -16.12
CA ASN A 187 10.84 22.65 -15.84
C ASN A 187 11.25 22.67 -14.36
N THR A 188 10.76 21.73 -13.56
CA THR A 188 11.19 21.53 -12.17
C THR A 188 11.87 20.18 -11.98
N ASN A 189 12.51 19.97 -10.84
CA ASN A 189 13.12 18.68 -10.48
C ASN A 189 12.11 17.53 -10.35
N TYR A 190 10.80 17.83 -10.34
CA TYR A 190 9.72 16.84 -10.20
C TYR A 190 9.14 16.38 -11.54
N GLU A 191 9.48 17.04 -12.65
CA GLU A 191 8.94 16.73 -13.98
C GLU A 191 9.23 15.28 -14.39
N ALA A 192 10.50 14.87 -14.44
CA ALA A 192 10.85 13.53 -14.89
C ALA A 192 10.26 12.40 -14.01
N PRO A 193 10.27 12.47 -12.66
CA PRO A 193 9.52 11.54 -11.82
C PRO A 193 8.01 11.48 -12.11
N MET A 194 7.36 12.63 -12.31
CA MET A 194 5.93 12.70 -12.61
C MET A 194 5.60 12.11 -13.98
N LEU A 195 6.35 12.46 -15.03
CA LEU A 195 6.19 11.89 -16.37
C LEU A 195 6.35 10.37 -16.36
N ARG A 196 7.30 9.82 -15.59
CA ARG A 196 7.44 8.36 -15.43
C ARG A 196 6.25 7.71 -14.74
N LEU A 197 5.67 8.38 -13.74
CA LEU A 197 4.46 7.88 -13.06
C LEU A 197 3.28 7.87 -14.03
N VAL A 198 3.06 8.97 -14.75
CA VAL A 198 1.99 9.13 -15.74
C VAL A 198 2.14 8.10 -16.86
N ALA A 199 3.34 7.92 -17.42
CA ALA A 199 3.57 6.93 -18.48
C ALA A 199 3.26 5.49 -18.02
N ARG A 200 3.62 5.14 -16.78
CA ARG A 200 3.34 3.80 -16.22
C ARG A 200 1.86 3.57 -15.93
N LEU A 201 1.11 4.59 -15.52
CA LEU A 201 -0.35 4.48 -15.38
C LEU A 201 -1.00 4.40 -16.76
N GLY A 202 -0.58 5.30 -17.66
CA GLY A 202 -1.04 5.38 -19.04
C GLY A 202 -0.82 4.10 -19.82
N SER A 203 0.26 3.34 -19.58
CA SER A 203 0.51 2.07 -20.28
C SER A 203 -0.56 0.99 -20.06
N THR A 204 -1.48 1.20 -19.11
CA THR A 204 -2.64 0.33 -18.87
C THR A 204 -3.90 0.78 -19.62
N ILE A 205 -3.85 1.91 -20.33
CA ILE A 205 -4.96 2.51 -21.06
C ILE A 205 -4.83 2.15 -22.55
N PRO A 206 -5.86 1.58 -23.19
CA PRO A 206 -5.87 1.30 -24.61
C PRO A 206 -5.47 2.54 -25.43
N GLY A 207 -4.63 2.36 -26.45
CA GLY A 207 -4.15 3.45 -27.32
C GLY A 207 -2.94 4.23 -26.79
N VAL A 208 -2.54 4.06 -25.53
CA VAL A 208 -1.34 4.72 -24.98
C VAL A 208 -0.10 3.84 -25.16
N LYS A 209 1.00 4.44 -25.61
CA LYS A 209 2.29 3.73 -25.75
C LYS A 209 2.92 3.48 -24.37
N PRO A 210 3.49 2.29 -24.09
CA PRO A 210 4.01 1.96 -22.76
C PRO A 210 5.20 2.79 -22.28
N PHE A 211 5.94 3.41 -23.20
CA PHE A 211 7.17 4.15 -22.89
C PHE A 211 7.07 5.57 -23.43
N GLY A 212 7.35 6.56 -22.56
CA GLY A 212 7.39 7.97 -22.94
C GLY A 212 6.05 8.53 -23.40
N ALA A 213 4.93 8.02 -22.89
CA ALA A 213 3.62 8.58 -23.18
C ALA A 213 3.54 10.04 -22.75
N ASP A 214 3.08 10.88 -23.67
CA ASP A 214 2.83 12.29 -23.40
C ASP A 214 1.60 12.46 -22.47
N PRO A 215 1.64 13.35 -21.46
CA PRO A 215 0.51 13.56 -20.56
C PRO A 215 -0.81 13.91 -21.24
N SER A 216 -0.78 14.62 -22.39
CA SER A 216 -2.01 14.92 -23.14
C SER A 216 -2.62 13.65 -23.72
N THR A 217 -1.80 12.78 -24.32
CA THR A 217 -2.25 11.50 -24.89
C THR A 217 -2.84 10.58 -23.81
N VAL A 218 -2.26 10.57 -22.61
CA VAL A 218 -2.82 9.81 -21.47
C VAL A 218 -4.18 10.38 -21.06
N THR A 219 -4.31 11.71 -21.03
CA THR A 219 -5.56 12.38 -20.67
C THR A 219 -6.66 12.08 -21.66
N ASP A 220 -6.38 12.18 -22.97
CA ASP A 220 -7.35 11.96 -24.03
C ASP A 220 -7.82 10.50 -24.05
N ALA A 221 -6.89 9.55 -23.98
CA ALA A 221 -7.23 8.13 -23.93
C ALA A 221 -8.02 7.77 -22.67
N ALA A 222 -7.68 8.36 -21.51
CA ALA A 222 -8.41 8.13 -20.27
C ALA A 222 -9.85 8.69 -20.33
N ARG A 223 -10.04 9.86 -20.95
CA ARG A 223 -11.36 10.46 -21.14
C ARG A 223 -12.23 9.64 -22.08
N ALA A 224 -11.67 9.19 -23.20
CA ALA A 224 -12.38 8.33 -24.16
C ALA A 224 -12.89 7.05 -23.50
N GLU A 225 -12.09 6.40 -22.64
CA GLU A 225 -12.55 5.21 -21.91
C GLU A 225 -13.58 5.56 -20.82
N LEU A 226 -13.42 6.69 -20.12
CA LEU A 226 -14.39 7.13 -19.10
C LEU A 226 -15.79 7.35 -19.70
N GLU A 227 -15.89 7.89 -20.92
CA GLU A 227 -17.16 8.08 -21.62
C GLU A 227 -17.98 6.77 -21.75
N GLU A 228 -17.31 5.61 -21.77
CA GLU A 228 -17.97 4.31 -21.91
C GLU A 228 -18.44 3.74 -20.56
N ILE A 229 -17.72 4.01 -19.46
CA ILE A 229 -17.90 3.26 -18.19
C ILE A 229 -18.34 4.12 -17.00
N GLU A 230 -18.17 5.44 -17.05
CA GLU A 230 -18.35 6.33 -15.89
C GLU A 230 -19.81 6.39 -15.41
N GLU A 231 -20.77 6.53 -16.31
CA GLU A 231 -22.19 6.62 -15.94
C GLU A 231 -22.67 5.35 -15.24
N THR A 232 -22.23 4.18 -15.72
CA THR A 232 -22.60 2.88 -15.12
C THR A 232 -22.01 2.76 -13.71
N ASP A 233 -20.76 3.15 -13.51
CA ASP A 233 -20.12 3.17 -12.19
C ASP A 233 -20.84 4.13 -11.23
N GLU A 234 -21.15 5.35 -11.67
CA GLU A 234 -21.80 6.35 -10.84
C GLU A 234 -23.20 5.92 -10.39
N LEU A 235 -23.99 5.32 -11.28
CA LEU A 235 -25.30 4.75 -10.94
C LEU A 235 -25.18 3.66 -9.87
N GLU A 236 -24.24 2.73 -10.03
CA GLU A 236 -24.05 1.64 -9.08
C GLU A 236 -23.58 2.13 -7.71
N ARG A 237 -22.66 3.10 -7.70
CA ARG A 237 -22.16 3.74 -6.48
C ARG A 237 -23.22 4.59 -5.79
N SER A 238 -24.06 5.27 -6.55
CA SER A 238 -25.19 6.05 -6.02
C SER A 238 -26.21 5.14 -5.33
N HIS A 239 -26.64 4.07 -5.99
CA HIS A 239 -27.52 3.07 -5.37
C HIS A 239 -26.88 2.40 -4.13
N ALA A 240 -25.57 2.13 -4.17
CA ALA A 240 -24.86 1.58 -3.02
C ALA A 240 -24.76 2.59 -1.86
N SER A 241 -24.58 3.87 -2.16
CA SER A 241 -24.54 4.97 -1.20
C SER A 241 -25.87 5.13 -0.48
N GLU A 242 -26.98 5.08 -1.21
CA GLU A 242 -28.33 5.12 -0.62
C GLU A 242 -28.55 3.94 0.35
N ARG A 243 -28.20 2.71 -0.08
CA ARG A 243 -28.27 1.54 0.80
C ARG A 243 -27.40 1.69 2.04
N ALA A 244 -26.17 2.20 1.89
CA ALA A 244 -25.25 2.42 3.00
C ALA A 244 -25.85 3.42 4.01
N HIS A 245 -26.38 4.55 3.54
CA HIS A 245 -27.00 5.55 4.40
C HIS A 245 -28.27 5.05 5.11
N ALA A 246 -29.01 4.13 4.51
CA ALA A 246 -30.18 3.53 5.13
C ALA A 246 -29.85 2.48 6.22
N GLN A 247 -28.66 1.86 6.17
CA GLN A 247 -28.33 0.69 6.99
C GLN A 247 -27.21 0.91 8.00
N LEU A 248 -26.36 1.92 7.79
CA LEU A 248 -25.14 2.12 8.56
C LEU A 248 -25.21 3.35 9.46
N ASP A 249 -24.59 3.24 10.63
CA ASP A 249 -24.32 4.38 11.49
C ASP A 249 -23.15 5.23 10.94
N ARG A 250 -22.92 6.40 11.54
CA ARG A 250 -21.89 7.34 11.09
C ARG A 250 -20.48 6.73 11.15
N GLU A 251 -20.19 5.88 12.15
CA GLU A 251 -18.90 5.20 12.23
C GLU A 251 -18.72 4.21 11.07
N SER A 252 -19.71 3.36 10.84
CA SER A 252 -19.65 2.33 9.78
C SER A 252 -19.65 2.96 8.39
N LEU A 253 -20.33 4.10 8.18
CA LEU A 253 -20.24 4.88 6.95
C LEU A 253 -18.82 5.39 6.67
N LEU A 254 -18.03 5.66 7.72
CA LEU A 254 -16.65 6.13 7.58
C LEU A 254 -15.66 4.97 7.52
N PHE A 255 -15.74 4.01 8.43
CA PHE A 255 -14.69 3.01 8.65
C PHE A 255 -15.06 1.59 8.21
N GLY A 256 -16.32 1.38 7.79
CA GLY A 256 -16.84 0.11 7.31
C GLY A 256 -17.32 -0.82 8.42
N THR A 257 -18.02 -1.88 8.02
CA THR A 257 -18.47 -2.93 8.93
C THR A 257 -17.36 -3.94 9.19
N ALA A 258 -17.29 -4.46 10.42
CA ALA A 258 -16.41 -5.58 10.70
C ALA A 258 -17.02 -6.86 10.10
N ILE A 259 -16.25 -7.58 9.28
CA ILE A 259 -16.61 -8.96 8.92
C ILE A 259 -16.56 -9.76 10.22
N ARG A 260 -17.73 -10.07 10.79
CA ARG A 260 -17.81 -11.06 11.86
C ARG A 260 -17.46 -12.41 11.24
N THR A 261 -16.22 -12.84 11.42
CA THR A 261 -15.84 -14.23 11.17
C THR A 261 -16.73 -15.08 12.06
N LEU A 262 -17.62 -15.87 11.44
CA LEU A 262 -18.33 -16.94 12.13
C LEU A 262 -17.27 -17.91 12.62
N THR A 263 -16.89 -17.81 13.89
CA THR A 263 -16.17 -18.89 14.55
C THR A 263 -17.11 -20.09 14.54
N SER A 264 -16.79 -21.07 13.69
CA SER A 264 -17.34 -22.43 13.79
C SER A 264 -17.20 -22.86 15.25
N ARG A 265 -18.32 -22.81 15.98
CA ARG A 265 -18.42 -23.40 17.30
C ARG A 265 -18.40 -24.89 17.04
N ALA A 266 -17.21 -25.47 17.12
CA ALA A 266 -17.00 -26.90 17.03
C ALA A 266 -18.07 -27.60 17.86
N ALA A 267 -18.81 -28.47 17.21
CA ALA A 267 -19.85 -29.31 17.78
C ALA A 267 -19.26 -30.09 18.96
N GLY A 268 -19.47 -29.57 20.16
CA GLY A 268 -19.38 -30.35 21.38
C GLY A 268 -20.69 -31.11 21.54
N GLY A 269 -20.65 -32.43 21.37
CA GLY A 269 -21.75 -33.31 21.78
C GLY A 269 -21.88 -34.58 20.96
N SER A 270 -21.11 -35.61 21.30
CA SER A 270 -21.57 -37.01 21.42
C SER A 270 -20.38 -37.95 21.58
N ARG A 271 -20.04 -38.28 22.83
CA ARG A 271 -20.00 -39.64 23.39
C ARG A 271 -19.56 -39.60 24.86
#